data_AF-A0A956YN14-F1
#
_entry.id   AF-A0A956YN14-F1
#
_cell.length_a   1.000
_cell.length_b   1.000
_cell.length_c   1.000
_cell.angle_alpha   90.00
_cell.angle_beta   90.00
_cell.angle_gamma   90.00
#
_symmetry.space_group_name_H-M   'P 1'
#
loop_
_entity.id
_entity.type
_entity.pdbx_description
1 polymer ?
#
loop_
_entity_poly.entity_id
_entity_poly.type
_entity_poly.pdbx_seq_one_letter_code
_entity_poly.pdbx_strand_id
1 'polypeptide(L)'
;ETDWNLPSSDGLIKAPPHDETGHTWHHNNAYLIESIVKGGARLPSDAGVSAMPAYENILNEEEIGAVLSYIQSSWPADILAQQSQR
;
A
#
# COMPACT_ATOMS: atom_id res chain seq x y z
N GLU A 1 -10.31 -7.31 -0.50
CA GLU A 1 -10.88 -8.60 -0.04
C GLU A 1 -11.55 -8.41 1.31
N THR A 2 -12.60 -9.17 1.60
CA THR A 2 -13.09 -9.35 2.97
C THR A 2 -12.03 -10.10 3.79
N ASP A 3 -11.83 -9.70 5.05
CA ASP A 3 -10.85 -10.30 5.98
C ASP A 3 -9.38 -10.16 5.57
N TRP A 4 -9.02 -9.05 4.92
CA TRP A 4 -7.62 -8.69 4.61
C TRP A 4 -6.76 -8.51 5.86
N ASN A 5 -7.40 -8.17 6.98
CA ASN A 5 -6.78 -8.02 8.29
C ASN A 5 -6.55 -9.35 9.02
N LEU A 6 -6.94 -10.48 8.43
CA LEU A 6 -6.62 -11.82 8.91
C LEU A 6 -5.51 -12.46 8.05
N PRO A 7 -4.62 -13.28 8.63
CA PRO A 7 -3.65 -14.04 7.86
C PRO A 7 -4.33 -14.90 6.79
N SER A 8 -3.68 -15.08 5.65
CA SER A 8 -4.10 -16.07 4.65
C SER A 8 -3.84 -17.50 5.14
N SER A 9 -4.36 -18.50 4.42
CA SER A 9 -4.21 -19.91 4.76
C SER A 9 -2.77 -20.41 4.79
N ASP A 10 -1.88 -19.74 4.06
CA ASP A 10 -0.43 -19.96 4.05
C ASP A 10 0.33 -19.04 5.03
N GLY A 11 -0.38 -18.26 5.85
CA GLY A 11 0.18 -17.40 6.89
C GLY A 11 0.72 -16.06 6.39
N LEU A 12 0.47 -15.69 5.13
CA LEU A 12 0.90 -14.43 4.57
C LEU A 12 -0.03 -13.27 4.97
N ILE A 13 0.53 -12.06 4.95
CA ILE A 13 -0.23 -10.82 5.06
C ILE A 13 -0.91 -10.57 3.71
N LYS A 14 -2.24 -10.43 3.73
CA LYS A 14 -3.02 -10.11 2.55
C LYS A 14 -2.92 -8.63 2.20
N ALA A 15 -3.13 -8.32 0.92
CA ALA A 15 -3.22 -6.93 0.48
C ALA A 15 -4.47 -6.26 1.08
N PRO A 16 -4.32 -5.09 1.74
CA PRO A 16 -5.48 -4.32 2.18
C PRO A 16 -6.22 -3.73 0.98
N PRO A 17 -7.52 -3.40 1.12
CA PRO A 17 -8.19 -2.49 0.21
C PRO A 17 -7.41 -1.18 0.10
N HIS A 18 -7.37 -0.65 -1.11
CA HIS A 18 -6.78 0.66 -1.39
C HIS A 18 -7.83 1.77 -1.45
N ASP A 19 -9.04 1.53 -0.93
CA ASP A 19 -10.14 2.49 -0.83
C ASP A 19 -10.33 2.97 0.63
N GLU A 20 -11.45 3.65 0.91
CA GLU A 20 -11.77 4.17 2.25
C GLU A 20 -11.90 3.09 3.34
N THR A 21 -12.13 1.83 2.95
CA THR A 21 -12.32 0.71 3.89
C THR A 21 -11.01 0.09 4.34
N GLY A 22 -9.91 0.45 3.67
CA GLY A 22 -8.56 -0.01 3.97
C GLY A 22 -7.76 0.97 4.86
N HIS A 23 -6.44 0.86 4.78
CA HIS A 23 -5.52 1.66 5.59
C HIS A 23 -4.44 2.38 4.78
N THR A 24 -4.45 2.26 3.45
CA THR A 24 -3.42 2.84 2.59
C THR A 24 -3.29 4.35 2.76
N TRP A 25 -4.41 5.06 2.89
CA TRP A 25 -4.48 6.52 3.05
C TRP A 25 -3.93 7.03 4.40
N HIS A 26 -3.65 6.16 5.37
CA HIS A 26 -2.98 6.54 6.62
C HIS A 26 -1.49 6.88 6.43
N HIS A 27 -0.92 6.60 5.26
CA HIS A 27 0.49 6.78 4.97
C HIS A 27 0.72 7.92 3.98
N ASN A 28 1.83 8.64 4.15
CA ASN A 28 2.26 9.65 3.19
C ASN A 28 2.85 9.03 1.92
N ASN A 29 2.99 9.82 0.86
CA ASN A 29 3.45 9.34 -0.44
C ASN A 29 4.84 8.69 -0.38
N ALA A 30 5.76 9.23 0.42
CA ALA A 30 7.11 8.66 0.55
C ALA A 30 7.08 7.22 1.10
N TYR A 31 6.26 6.98 2.13
CA TYR A 31 6.05 5.64 2.67
C TYR A 31 5.44 4.70 1.63
N LEU A 32 4.44 5.17 0.88
CA LEU A 32 3.75 4.37 -0.14
C LEU A 32 4.69 4.00 -1.30
N ILE A 33 5.47 4.96 -1.80
CA ILE A 33 6.48 4.73 -2.84
C ILE A 33 7.50 3.70 -2.36
N GLU A 34 8.06 3.88 -1.15
CA GLU A 34 9.03 2.93 -0.60
C GLU A 34 8.44 1.53 -0.44
N SER A 35 7.17 1.43 -0.05
CA SER A 35 6.44 0.15 0.06
C SER A 35 6.30 -0.53 -1.30
N ILE A 36 6.07 0.22 -2.37
CA ILE A 36 5.98 -0.33 -3.73
C ILE A 36 7.36 -0.77 -4.24
N VAL A 37 8.39 0.06 -4.02
CA VAL A 37 9.78 -0.24 -4.41
C VAL A 37 10.25 -1.54 -3.76
N LYS A 38 10.11 -1.66 -2.43
CA LYS A 38 10.68 -2.78 -1.64
C LYS A 38 9.73 -3.96 -1.45
N GLY A 39 8.42 -3.79 -1.70
CA GLY A 39 7.41 -4.81 -1.41
C GLY A 39 7.44 -5.29 0.05
N GLY A 40 7.25 -6.59 0.25
CA GLY A 40 7.27 -7.21 1.57
C GLY A 40 8.60 -7.08 2.33
N ALA A 41 9.72 -6.86 1.63
CA ALA A 41 11.03 -6.67 2.26
C ALA A 41 11.14 -5.37 3.06
N ARG A 42 10.19 -4.44 2.90
CA ARG A 42 10.09 -3.24 3.73
C ARG A 42 9.67 -3.54 5.17
N LEU A 43 8.95 -4.65 5.38
CA LEU A 43 8.38 -4.96 6.68
C LEU A 43 9.48 -5.34 7.69
N PRO A 44 9.30 -4.98 8.97
CA PRO A 44 10.12 -5.52 10.05
C PRO A 44 10.14 -7.05 10.04
N SER A 45 11.24 -7.66 10.48
CA SER A 45 11.40 -9.12 10.48
C SER A 45 10.38 -9.87 11.34
N ASP A 46 9.75 -9.19 12.29
CA ASP A 46 8.72 -9.72 13.19
C ASP A 46 7.27 -9.39 12.77
N ALA A 47 7.08 -8.65 11.66
CA ALA A 47 5.76 -8.24 11.19
C ALA A 47 4.99 -9.33 10.43
N GLY A 48 5.64 -10.46 10.10
CA GLY A 48 5.11 -11.51 9.23
C GLY A 48 5.56 -11.37 7.78
N VAL A 49 5.17 -12.33 6.93
CA VAL A 49 5.59 -12.38 5.54
C VAL A 49 4.50 -11.79 4.65
N SER A 50 4.81 -10.74 3.90
CA SER A 50 3.91 -10.18 2.90
C SER A 50 4.17 -10.79 1.53
N ALA A 51 3.10 -11.11 0.81
CA ALA A 51 3.16 -11.56 -0.58
C ALA A 51 3.45 -10.43 -1.57
N MET A 52 3.52 -9.18 -1.10
CA MET A 52 3.72 -8.01 -1.97
C MET A 52 5.11 -8.07 -2.63
N PRO A 53 5.20 -8.15 -3.97
CA PRO A 53 6.48 -8.16 -4.65
C PRO A 53 7.14 -6.78 -4.60
N ALA A 54 8.47 -6.75 -4.73
CA ALA A 54 9.22 -5.53 -4.95
C ALA A 54 9.09 -5.08 -6.41
N TYR A 55 8.79 -3.80 -6.65
CA TYR A 55 8.64 -3.23 -7.99
C TYR A 55 9.83 -2.39 -8.44
N GLU A 56 10.90 -2.27 -7.64
CA GLU A 56 12.07 -1.41 -7.92
C GLU A 56 12.74 -1.63 -9.29
N ASN A 57 12.62 -2.84 -9.87
CA ASN A 57 13.18 -3.19 -11.19
C ASN A 57 12.08 -3.42 -12.25
N ILE A 58 10.83 -3.10 -11.93
CA ILE A 58 9.65 -3.31 -12.77
C ILE A 58 9.03 -1.97 -13.16
N LEU A 59 8.93 -1.03 -12.22
CA LEU A 59 8.36 0.30 -12.40
C LEU A 59 9.38 1.37 -12.01
N ASN A 60 9.42 2.45 -12.76
CA ASN A 60 10.14 3.65 -12.36
C ASN A 60 9.29 4.55 -11.43
N GLU A 61 9.90 5.58 -10.85
CA GLU A 61 9.24 6.46 -9.87
C GLU A 61 8.03 7.20 -10.44
N GLU A 62 8.08 7.62 -11.72
CA GLU A 62 6.96 8.29 -12.38
C GLU A 62 5.77 7.33 -12.56
N GLU A 63 6.02 6.08 -12.94
CA GLU A 63 4.99 5.04 -13.07
C GLU A 63 4.36 4.70 -11.71
N ILE A 64 5.18 4.57 -10.65
CA ILE A 64 4.71 4.37 -9.28
C ILE A 64 3.83 5.55 -8.85
N GLY A 65 4.27 6.78 -9.12
CA GLY A 65 3.51 8.00 -8.83
C GLY A 65 2.18 8.05 -9.58
N ALA A 66 2.14 7.61 -10.84
CA ALA A 66 0.92 7.55 -11.64
C ALA A 66 -0.08 6.53 -11.08
N VAL A 67 0.39 5.34 -10.67
CA VAL A 67 -0.46 4.32 -10.03
C VAL A 67 -1.02 4.82 -8.70
N LEU A 68 -0.19 5.44 -7.87
CA LEU A 68 -0.66 6.04 -6.61
C LEU A 68 -1.68 7.14 -6.84
N SER A 69 -1.46 8.01 -7.82
CA SER A 69 -2.41 9.06 -8.18
C SER A 69 -3.75 8.49 -8.64
N TYR A 70 -3.72 7.40 -9.43
CA TYR A 70 -4.94 6.70 -9.84
C TYR A 70 -5.69 6.13 -8.63
N ILE A 71 -5.01 5.46 -7.71
CA ILE A 71 -5.61 4.93 -6.47
C ILE A 71 -6.21 6.08 -5.64
N GLN A 72 -5.45 7.15 -5.42
CA GLN A 72 -5.87 8.32 -4.65
C GLN A 72 -7.10 9.01 -5.26
N SER A 73 -7.26 8.97 -6.58
CA SER A 73 -8.42 9.56 -7.26
C SER A 73 -9.74 8.87 -6.95
N SER A 74 -9.70 7.65 -6.40
CA SER A 74 -10.89 6.91 -5.95
C SER A 74 -11.34 7.27 -4.53
N TRP A 75 -10.50 7.96 -3.75
CA TRP A 75 -10.80 8.24 -2.35
C TRP A 75 -11.85 9.34 -2.18
N PRO A 76 -12.73 9.21 -1.17
CA PRO A 76 -13.57 10.31 -0.71
C PRO A 76 -12.75 11.57 -0.39
N ALA A 77 -13.33 12.75 -0.64
CA ALA A 77 -12.62 14.03 -0.56
C ALA A 77 -12.05 14.32 0.83
N ASP A 78 -12.73 13.89 1.90
CA ASP A 78 -12.28 14.02 3.29
C ASP A 78 -11.07 13.13 3.61
N ILE A 79 -11.03 11.92 3.07
CA ILE A 79 -9.88 11.01 3.20
C ILE A 79 -8.68 11.53 2.40
N LEU A 80 -8.91 11.98 1.17
CA LEU A 80 -7.87 12.59 0.36
C LEU A 80 -7.28 13.84 1.04
N ALA A 81 -8.13 14.66 1.65
CA ALA A 81 -7.71 15.83 2.42
C ALA A 81 -6.89 15.45 3.66
N GLN A 82 -7.28 14.40 4.39
CA GLN A 82 -6.52 13.88 5.53
C GLN A 82 -5.16 13.32 5.10
N GLN A 83 -5.10 12.57 4.00
CA GLN A 83 -3.85 12.00 3.52
C GLN A 83 -2.89 13.07 3.01
N SER A 84 -3.40 14.10 2.35
CA SER A 84 -2.61 15.24 1.86
C SER A 84 -1.93 16.06 2.98
N GLN A 85 -2.33 15.85 4.24
CA GLN A 85 -1.74 16.51 5.42
C GLN A 85 -0.65 15.67 6.10
N ARG A 86 -0.31 14.48 5.57
CA ARG A 86 0.71 13.58 6.13
C ARG A 86 2.07 13.71 5.44
#